data_AF-A0A6B0TX70-F1
#
_entry.id   AF-A0A6B0TX70-F1
#
_cell.length_a   1.000
_cell.length_b   1.000
_cell.length_c   1.000
_cell.angle_alpha   90.00
_cell.angle_beta   90.00
_cell.angle_gamma   90.00
#
_symmetry.space_group_name_H-M   'P 1'
#
loop_
_entity.id
_entity.type
_entity.pdbx_description
1 polymer ?
#
loop_
_entity_poly.entity_id
_entity_poly.type
_entity_poly.pdbx_seq_one_letter_code
_entity_poly.pdbx_strand_id
1 'polypeptide(L)' 'MRSVTVLIVTLLVLESFYFAMSEPPAGPAWQVTAGRPKCYNKRCKYDKECKEGSCSRCNSGLWGDNTCR' A
#
# COMPACT_ATOMS: atom_id res chain seq x y z
N MET A 1 31.46 6.96 36.05
CA MET A 1 31.80 6.43 34.71
C MET A 1 30.78 5.41 34.18
N ARG A 2 30.25 4.48 35.00
CA ARG A 2 29.19 3.52 34.57
C ARG A 2 27.82 4.14 34.24
N SER A 3 27.41 5.19 34.94
CA SER A 3 26.11 5.86 34.65
C SER A 3 26.09 6.54 33.27
N VAL A 4 27.22 7.17 32.88
CA VAL A 4 27.35 7.87 31.60
C VAL A 4 27.27 6.91 30.42
N THR A 5 27.82 5.71 30.55
CA THR A 5 27.75 4.69 29.50
C THR A 5 26.35 4.13 29.31
N VAL A 6 25.59 3.94 30.40
CA VAL A 6 24.18 3.54 30.33
C VAL A 6 23.35 4.60 29.60
N LEU A 7 23.55 5.88 29.94
CA LEU A 7 22.87 7.02 29.28
C LEU A 7 23.15 7.07 27.77
N ILE A 8 24.41 6.91 27.36
CA ILE A 8 24.80 6.92 25.95
C ILE A 8 24.16 5.76 25.19
N VAL A 9 24.17 4.55 25.77
CA VAL A 9 23.56 3.36 25.15
C VAL A 9 22.05 3.56 25.02
N THR A 10 21.37 4.09 26.04
CA THR A 10 19.92 4.34 25.95
C THR A 10 19.56 5.36 24.88
N LEU A 11 20.36 6.40 24.69
CA LEU A 11 20.13 7.41 23.64
C LEU A 11 20.33 6.83 22.23
N LEU A 12 21.39 6.03 22.03
CA LEU A 12 21.64 5.34 20.77
C LEU A 12 20.50 4.39 20.39
N VAL A 13 19.99 3.64 21.36
CA VAL A 13 18.86 2.73 21.15
C VAL A 13 17.60 3.53 20.79
N LEU A 14 17.34 4.65 21.47
CA LEU A 14 16.17 5.50 21.20
C LEU A 14 16.20 6.10 19.78
N GLU A 15 17.34 6.60 19.33
CA GLU A 15 17.54 7.11 17.96
C GLU A 15 17.31 6.01 16.90
N SER A 16 17.80 4.80 17.17
CA SER A 16 17.64 3.65 16.29
C SER A 16 16.16 3.29 16.08
N PHE A 17 15.37 3.31 17.17
CA PHE A 17 13.93 3.08 17.10
C PHE A 17 13.21 4.23 16.40
N TYR A 18 13.63 5.47 16.60
CA TYR A 18 13.02 6.63 15.94
C TYR A 18 13.26 6.61 14.42
N PHE A 19 14.43 6.16 13.99
CA PHE A 19 14.75 6.00 12.56
C PHE A 19 13.97 4.84 11.93
N ALA A 20 13.76 3.75 12.66
CA ALA A 20 13.01 2.58 12.19
C ALA A 20 11.47 2.79 12.22
N MET A 21 10.97 3.58 13.17
CA MET A 21 9.54 3.92 13.29
C MET A 21 9.15 5.22 12.59
N SER A 22 10.10 5.97 12.03
CA SER A 22 9.75 7.11 11.17
C SER A 22 9.06 6.54 9.94
N GLU A 23 7.73 6.69 9.95
CA GLU A 23 6.84 6.38 8.85
C GLU A 23 7.50 6.89 7.57
N PRO A 24 7.69 6.03 6.54
CA PRO A 24 8.34 6.47 5.32
C PRO A 24 7.62 7.73 4.84
N PRO A 25 8.36 8.81 4.52
CA PRO A 25 7.74 10.05 4.07
C PRO A 25 6.76 9.67 2.97
N ALA A 26 5.50 10.07 3.13
CA ALA A 26 4.44 9.72 2.20
C ALA A 26 4.98 9.90 0.78
N GLY A 27 5.12 8.78 0.07
CA GLY A 27 5.73 8.75 -1.26
C GLY A 27 5.12 9.85 -2.11
N PRO A 28 5.91 10.54 -2.95
CA PRO A 28 5.46 11.77 -3.56
C PRO A 28 4.17 11.51 -4.35
N ALA A 29 3.20 12.43 -4.22
CA ALA A 29 1.81 12.25 -4.65
C ALA A 29 1.61 11.93 -6.15
N TRP A 30 2.66 12.00 -6.97
CA TRP A 30 2.66 11.57 -8.38
C TRP A 30 2.86 10.06 -8.57
N GLN A 31 3.34 9.34 -7.55
CA GLN A 31 3.62 7.90 -7.63
C GLN A 31 2.38 7.03 -7.35
N VAL A 32 1.31 7.63 -6.82
CA VAL A 32 -0.05 7.10 -6.91
C VAL A 32 -0.62 7.53 -8.25
N THR A 33 -0.49 6.69 -9.27
CA THR A 33 -1.12 6.91 -10.58
C THR A 33 -2.61 7.21 -10.36
N ALA A 34 -2.96 8.48 -10.58
CA ALA A 34 -4.25 9.04 -10.28
C ALA A 34 -5.34 8.41 -11.16
N GLY A 35 -6.25 7.68 -10.53
CA GLY A 35 -7.48 7.17 -11.15
C GLY A 35 -7.43 5.68 -11.47
N ARG A 36 -8.33 4.92 -10.84
CA ARG A 36 -8.64 3.55 -11.28
C ARG A 36 -9.10 3.60 -12.75
N PRO A 37 -8.69 2.64 -13.60
CA PRO A 37 -9.19 2.56 -14.97
C PRO A 37 -10.71 2.45 -14.97
N LYS A 38 -11.37 3.04 -15.98
CA LYS A 38 -12.84 3.18 -16.04
C LYS A 38 -13.61 1.87 -15.87
N CYS A 39 -12.99 0.75 -16.27
CA CYS A 39 -13.56 -0.58 -16.13
C CYS A 39 -13.77 -1.02 -14.67
N TYR A 40 -13.06 -0.46 -13.68
CA TYR A 40 -13.20 -0.85 -12.26
C TYR A 40 -14.55 -0.44 -11.67
N ASN A 41 -15.33 0.35 -12.39
CA ASN A 41 -16.70 0.71 -12.01
C ASN A 41 -17.76 -0.21 -12.63
N LYS A 42 -17.37 -1.13 -13.53
CA LYS A 42 -18.26 -2.07 -14.20
C LYS A 42 -18.45 -3.30 -13.33
N ARG A 43 -19.70 -3.61 -12.98
CA ARG A 43 -20.06 -4.85 -12.30
C ARG A 43 -19.93 -6.03 -13.26
N CYS A 44 -19.47 -7.16 -12.76
CA CYS A 44 -19.28 -8.38 -13.53
C CYS A 44 -19.62 -9.62 -12.71
N LYS A 45 -19.96 -10.71 -13.38
CA LYS A 45 -20.03 -12.06 -12.78
C LYS A 45 -19.01 -13.01 -13.38
N TYR A 46 -18.75 -12.87 -14.67
CA TYR A 46 -17.80 -13.69 -15.43
C TYR A 46 -16.74 -12.81 -16.11
N ASP A 47 -15.54 -13.35 -16.28
CA ASP A 47 -14.40 -12.65 -16.91
C ASP A 47 -14.71 -12.14 -18.32
N LYS A 48 -15.58 -12.84 -19.05
CA LYS A 48 -16.01 -12.46 -20.40
C LYS A 48 -16.69 -11.08 -20.49
N GLU A 49 -17.27 -10.59 -19.39
CA GLU A 49 -17.96 -9.29 -19.32
C GLU A 49 -16.96 -8.11 -19.22
N CYS A 50 -15.71 -8.41 -18.86
CA CYS A 50 -14.68 -7.42 -18.57
C CYS A 50 -13.73 -7.16 -19.72
N LYS A 51 -13.94 -7.74 -20.91
CA LYS A 51 -13.11 -7.59 -22.12
C LYS A 51 -13.17 -6.17 -22.72
N GLU A 52 -12.71 -5.19 -21.97
CA GLU A 52 -12.81 -3.77 -22.32
C GLU A 52 -11.49 -3.07 -21.98
N GLY A 53 -10.69 -2.81 -23.00
CA GLY A 53 -9.39 -2.17 -22.88
C GLY A 53 -8.38 -3.00 -22.08
N SER A 54 -7.82 -2.42 -21.02
CA SER A 54 -6.82 -3.05 -20.15
C SER A 54 -7.40 -4.06 -19.16
N CYS A 55 -8.72 -4.20 -19.11
CA CYS A 55 -9.41 -5.02 -18.13
C CYS A 55 -9.86 -6.30 -18.82
N SER A 56 -9.75 -7.41 -18.10
CA SER A 56 -9.97 -8.74 -18.68
C SER A 56 -10.54 -9.74 -17.71
N ARG A 57 -10.52 -9.41 -16.41
CA ARG A 57 -10.93 -10.33 -15.34
C ARG A 57 -12.02 -9.72 -14.49
N CYS A 58 -12.92 -10.56 -14.02
CA CYS A 58 -13.88 -10.21 -13.01
C CYS A 58 -13.35 -10.54 -11.62
N ASN A 59 -13.42 -9.59 -10.68
CA ASN A 59 -13.11 -9.86 -9.29
C ASN A 59 -14.30 -10.50 -8.55
N SER A 60 -14.67 -11.73 -8.94
CA SER A 60 -15.81 -12.49 -8.38
C SER A 60 -15.42 -13.54 -7.34
N GLY A 61 -14.21 -13.46 -6.77
CA GLY A 61 -13.77 -14.34 -5.69
C GLY A 61 -14.56 -14.12 -4.40
N LEU A 62 -14.35 -15.00 -3.40
CA LEU A 62 -15.02 -14.93 -2.09
C LEU A 62 -14.83 -13.58 -1.36
N TRP A 63 -13.73 -12.90 -1.69
CA TRP A 63 -13.34 -11.57 -1.17
C TRP A 63 -13.35 -10.49 -2.25
N GLY A 64 -13.94 -10.77 -3.41
CA GLY A 64 -13.95 -9.90 -4.58
C GLY A 64 -15.09 -8.88 -4.57
N ASP A 65 -14.87 -7.71 -5.16
CA ASP A 65 -15.86 -6.61 -5.25
C ASP A 65 -16.85 -6.75 -6.42
N ASN A 66 -16.84 -7.88 -7.15
CA ASN A 66 -17.63 -8.12 -8.36
C ASN A 66 -17.48 -7.01 -9.41
N THR A 67 -16.30 -6.41 -9.49
CA THR A 67 -15.95 -5.39 -10.48
C THR A 67 -14.90 -5.90 -11.45
N CYS A 68 -14.88 -5.33 -12.65
CA CYS A 68 -13.87 -5.67 -13.64
C CYS A 68 -12.49 -5.15 -13.23
N ARG A 69 -11.45 -5.93 -13.52
CA ARG A 69 -10.04 -5.63 -13.28
C ARG A 69 -9.20 -5.84 -14.53
#